data_AF-A0A6G6ZV23-F1
#
_entry.id   AF-A0A6G6ZV23-F1
#
_cell.length_a   1.000
_cell.length_b   1.000
_cell.length_c   1.000
_cell.angle_alpha   90.00
_cell.angle_beta   90.00
_cell.angle_gamma   90.00
#
_symmetry.space_group_name_H-M   'P 1'
#
loop_
_entity.id
_entity.type
_entity.pdbx_description
1 polymer ?
#
loop_
_entity_poly.entity_id
_entity_poly.type
_entity_poly.pdbx_seq_one_letter_code
_entity_poly.pdbx_strand_id
1 'polypeptide(L)'
;MEAVPVGNHFVSIYPIPAGITTIVDPAKNTHGVTLRTGYIAPSNGAVDLYCGQVAPTIPGDRTVPIIFSGNGNSAAGSHSEVVLPYPLFVPAGKGLWLGTSVPASTPRPAGIALTWDFLG
;
A
#
# COMPACT_ATOMS: atom_id res chain seq x y z
N MET A 1 12.58 16.58 9.34
CA MET A 1 12.38 15.16 8.98
C MET A 1 13.64 14.45 9.44
N GLU A 2 13.50 13.44 10.29
CA GLU A 2 14.65 12.69 10.83
C GLU A 2 15.12 11.62 9.84
N ALA A 3 16.43 11.36 9.79
CA ALA A 3 16.98 10.31 8.96
C ALA A 3 16.61 8.93 9.53
N VAL A 4 16.01 8.07 8.70
CA VAL A 4 15.66 6.69 9.07
C VAL A 4 16.59 5.74 8.31
N PRO A 5 17.25 4.78 8.98
CA PRO A 5 18.11 3.81 8.31
C PRO A 5 17.28 2.95 7.35
N VAL A 6 17.80 2.74 6.13
CA VAL A 6 17.22 1.82 5.15
C VAL A 6 17.33 0.38 5.69
N GLY A 7 16.22 -0.34 5.82
CA GLY A 7 16.18 -1.66 6.49
C GLY A 7 14.81 -2.35 6.46
N ASN A 8 14.54 -3.24 7.43
CA ASN A 8 13.41 -4.19 7.52
C ASN A 8 11.98 -3.60 7.48
N HIS A 9 11.83 -2.29 7.30
CA HIS A 9 10.56 -1.57 7.34
C HIS A 9 10.36 -0.69 6.10
N PHE A 10 10.78 -1.22 4.95
CA PHE A 10 10.54 -0.66 3.64
C PHE A 10 10.04 -1.75 2.71
N VAL A 11 9.17 -1.38 1.78
CA VAL A 11 8.77 -2.24 0.68
C VAL A 11 8.75 -1.45 -0.62
N SER A 12 9.19 -2.10 -1.70
CA SER A 12 8.91 -1.68 -3.07
C SER A 12 8.38 -2.88 -3.83
N ILE A 13 7.15 -2.78 -4.33
CA ILE A 13 6.51 -3.86 -5.08
C ILE A 13 6.25 -3.37 -6.49
N TYR A 14 6.90 -4.02 -7.45
CA TYR A 14 6.72 -3.81 -8.88
C TYR A 14 7.20 -5.05 -9.65
N PRO A 15 6.43 -5.60 -10.60
CA PRO A 15 5.03 -5.31 -10.88
C PRO A 15 4.10 -5.78 -9.75
N ILE A 16 3.01 -5.06 -9.45
CA ILE A 16 2.00 -5.55 -8.51
C ILE A 16 1.00 -6.46 -9.25
N PRO A 17 0.84 -7.74 -8.86
CA PRO A 17 -0.16 -8.62 -9.46
C PRO A 17 -1.57 -8.29 -8.95
N ALA A 18 -2.59 -8.44 -9.80
CA ALA A 18 -4.00 -8.34 -9.41
C ALA A 18 -4.31 -9.20 -8.17
N GLY A 19 -5.02 -8.65 -7.19
CA GLY A 19 -5.37 -9.35 -5.95
C GLY A 19 -4.89 -8.63 -4.69
N ILE A 20 -4.74 -9.37 -3.60
CA ILE A 20 -4.38 -8.87 -2.26
C ILE A 20 -3.00 -9.38 -1.86
N THR A 21 -2.13 -8.49 -1.40
CA THR A 21 -0.77 -8.79 -0.88
C THR A 21 -0.62 -8.25 0.54
N THR A 22 -0.18 -9.08 1.48
CA THR A 22 0.11 -8.66 2.85
C THR A 22 1.42 -7.87 2.92
N ILE A 23 1.39 -6.69 3.52
CA ILE A 23 2.57 -5.85 3.78
C ILE A 23 2.99 -5.98 5.25
N VAL A 24 2.03 -5.78 6.16
CA VAL A 24 2.22 -5.95 7.61
C VAL A 24 1.17 -6.92 8.11
N ASP A 25 1.61 -8.02 8.70
CA ASP A 25 0.74 -8.97 9.38
C ASP A 25 0.22 -8.37 10.70
N PRO A 26 -1.10 -8.36 10.96
CA PRO A 26 -1.67 -7.88 12.22
C PRO A 26 -1.01 -8.48 13.46
N ALA A 27 -0.67 -9.78 13.43
CA ALA A 27 -0.07 -10.48 14.55
C ALA A 27 1.37 -10.02 14.84
N LYS A 28 2.06 -9.48 13.83
CA LYS A 28 3.41 -8.91 13.97
C LYS A 28 3.38 -7.45 14.40
N ASN A 29 2.25 -6.78 14.28
CA ASN A 29 2.07 -5.39 14.71
C ASN A 29 1.63 -5.32 16.18
N THR A 30 2.53 -5.63 17.11
CA THR A 30 2.21 -5.70 18.54
C THR A 30 2.14 -4.34 19.24
N HIS A 31 2.75 -3.30 18.65
CA HIS A 31 2.89 -1.98 19.29
C HIS A 31 2.41 -0.81 18.42
N GLY A 32 1.94 -1.09 17.21
CA GLY A 32 1.63 -0.09 16.20
C GLY A 32 2.79 0.15 15.24
N VAL A 33 2.45 0.60 14.03
CA VAL A 33 3.41 1.04 13.03
C VAL A 33 3.09 2.46 12.58
N THR A 34 4.13 3.26 12.33
CA THR A 34 3.97 4.56 11.68
C THR A 34 4.42 4.45 10.23
N LEU A 35 3.48 4.54 9.30
CA LEU A 35 3.78 4.76 7.89
C LEU A 35 4.39 6.16 7.75
N ARG A 36 5.64 6.26 7.27
CA ARG A 36 6.36 7.53 7.15
C ARG A 36 6.20 8.14 5.77
N THR A 37 6.38 7.32 4.75
CA THR A 37 6.26 7.73 3.36
C THR A 37 5.47 6.68 2.59
N GLY A 38 4.81 7.12 1.52
CA GLY A 38 4.12 6.23 0.62
C GLY A 38 3.99 6.85 -0.76
N TYR A 39 4.26 6.04 -1.78
CA TYR A 39 4.17 6.41 -3.18
C TYR A 39 3.43 5.31 -3.91
N ILE A 40 2.36 5.66 -4.62
CA ILE A 40 1.69 4.75 -5.55
C ILE A 40 1.83 5.36 -6.94
N ALA A 41 2.34 4.56 -7.87
CA ALA A 41 2.37 4.88 -9.29
C ALA A 41 1.40 3.92 -10.01
N PRO A 42 0.09 4.22 -10.05
CA PRO A 42 -0.84 3.37 -10.77
C PRO A 42 -0.65 3.52 -12.29
N SER A 43 -0.86 2.43 -13.03
CA SER A 43 -0.87 2.43 -14.50
C SER A 43 -2.30 2.57 -15.01
N ASN A 44 -3.11 1.52 -14.86
CA ASN A 44 -4.56 1.49 -15.12
C ASN A 44 -5.30 0.78 -13.97
N GLY A 45 -6.45 1.32 -13.54
CA GLY A 45 -7.17 0.77 -12.39
C GLY A 45 -6.59 1.19 -11.04
N ALA A 46 -7.01 0.50 -9.97
CA ALA A 46 -6.76 0.94 -8.60
C ALA A 46 -5.61 0.18 -7.94
N VAL A 47 -4.91 0.90 -7.07
CA VAL A 47 -3.99 0.37 -6.08
C VAL A 47 -4.38 0.97 -4.74
N ASP A 48 -4.80 0.11 -3.82
CA ASP A 48 -5.39 0.50 -2.55
C ASP A 48 -4.57 -0.07 -1.40
N LEU A 49 -4.24 0.76 -0.42
CA LEU A 49 -3.66 0.35 0.85
C LEU A 49 -4.76 0.23 1.89
N TYR A 50 -5.00 -1.00 2.33
CA TYR A 50 -5.99 -1.35 3.35
C TYR A 50 -5.38 -1.40 4.75
N CYS A 51 -6.19 -1.08 5.75
CA CYS A 51 -5.83 -1.19 7.16
C CYS A 51 -7.01 -1.74 7.98
N GLY A 52 -6.75 -2.77 8.78
CA GLY A 52 -7.80 -3.51 9.49
C GLY A 52 -7.25 -4.65 10.34
N GLN A 53 -8.12 -5.36 11.04
CA GLN A 53 -7.74 -6.56 11.83
C GLN A 53 -7.68 -7.83 10.97
N VAL A 54 -8.37 -7.82 9.83
CA VAL A 54 -8.45 -8.92 8.87
C VAL A 54 -8.13 -8.40 7.47
N ALA A 55 -7.58 -9.26 6.63
CA ALA A 55 -7.28 -8.92 5.25
C ALA A 55 -8.57 -8.68 4.44
N PRO A 56 -8.57 -7.75 3.47
CA PRO A 56 -9.64 -7.67 2.49
C PRO A 56 -9.70 -8.98 1.69
N THR A 57 -10.89 -9.38 1.29
CA THR A 57 -11.09 -10.62 0.49
C THR A 57 -10.78 -10.40 -0.98
N ILE A 58 -11.06 -9.19 -1.48
CA ILE A 58 -10.87 -8.78 -2.88
C ILE A 58 -10.43 -7.31 -2.96
N PRO A 59 -9.79 -6.89 -4.07
CA PRO A 59 -9.64 -5.46 -4.37
C PRO A 59 -11.02 -4.78 -4.41
N GLY A 60 -11.14 -3.62 -3.77
CA GLY A 60 -12.40 -2.90 -3.58
C GLY A 60 -13.29 -3.40 -2.44
N ASP A 61 -12.83 -4.33 -1.58
CA ASP A 61 -13.59 -4.80 -0.42
C ASP A 61 -13.94 -3.64 0.52
N ARG A 62 -15.25 -3.38 0.68
CA ARG A 62 -15.77 -2.25 1.47
C ARG A 62 -15.82 -2.52 2.97
N THR A 63 -15.53 -3.75 3.39
CA THR A 63 -15.53 -4.13 4.81
C THR A 63 -14.21 -3.79 5.52
N VAL A 64 -13.15 -3.53 4.75
CA VAL A 64 -11.84 -3.14 5.26
C VAL A 64 -11.51 -1.71 4.79
N PRO A 65 -11.21 -0.76 5.69
CA PRO A 65 -10.89 0.61 5.31
C PRO A 65 -9.68 0.72 4.38
N ILE A 66 -9.83 1.50 3.30
CA ILE A 66 -8.74 1.98 2.45
C ILE A 66 -8.22 3.29 3.07
N ILE A 67 -6.93 3.32 3.40
CA ILE A 67 -6.29 4.48 4.06
C ILE A 67 -5.44 5.32 3.10
N PHE A 68 -5.12 4.78 1.93
CA PHE A 68 -4.38 5.45 0.87
C PHE A 68 -4.66 4.74 -0.45
N SER A 69 -4.89 5.48 -1.54
CA SER A 69 -5.28 4.91 -2.83
C SER A 69 -4.73 5.73 -3.99
N GLY A 70 -4.31 5.05 -5.04
CA GLY A 70 -4.03 5.63 -6.34
C GLY A 70 -4.89 4.98 -7.41
N ASN A 71 -5.55 5.79 -8.24
CA ASN A 71 -6.31 5.33 -9.40
C ASN A 71 -5.61 5.78 -10.68
N GLY A 72 -5.24 4.81 -11.51
CA GLY A 72 -4.54 5.00 -12.76
C GLY A 72 -5.48 5.46 -13.86
N ASN A 73 -4.98 6.34 -14.73
CA ASN A 73 -5.72 6.80 -15.89
C ASN A 73 -5.89 5.67 -16.91
N SER A 74 -7.06 5.57 -17.55
CA SER A 74 -7.28 4.63 -18.65
C SER A 74 -6.67 5.11 -19.98
N ALA A 75 -6.28 6.38 -20.09
CA ALA A 75 -5.61 6.93 -21.25
C ALA A 75 -4.16 6.40 -21.37
N ALA A 76 -3.84 5.79 -22.52
CA ALA A 76 -2.52 5.27 -22.80
C ALA A 76 -1.43 6.36 -22.69
N GLY A 77 -0.33 6.05 -22.00
CA GLY A 77 0.78 6.98 -21.77
C GLY A 77 0.54 8.04 -20.69
N SER A 78 -0.64 8.05 -20.07
CA SER A 78 -0.91 8.91 -18.91
C SER A 78 -0.52 8.18 -17.63
N HIS A 79 0.48 8.70 -16.92
CA HIS A 79 0.88 8.19 -15.61
C HIS A 79 0.41 9.17 -14.53
N SER A 80 -0.19 8.64 -13.48
CA SER A 80 -0.41 9.38 -12.24
C SER A 80 0.54 8.84 -11.18
N GLU A 81 0.92 9.70 -10.25
CA GLU A 81 1.60 9.31 -9.03
C GLU A 81 0.89 10.02 -7.88
N VAL A 82 0.65 9.28 -6.80
CA VAL A 82 0.10 9.85 -5.58
C VAL A 82 1.07 9.59 -4.45
N VAL A 83 1.23 10.61 -3.60
CA VAL A 83 2.13 10.60 -2.46
C VAL A 83 1.28 10.67 -1.20
N LEU A 84 1.65 9.87 -0.20
CA LEU A 84 1.04 9.92 1.11
C LEU A 84 1.26 11.32 1.70
N PRO A 85 0.19 12.09 1.99
CA PRO A 85 0.32 13.51 2.32
C PRO A 85 0.93 13.76 3.70
N TYR A 86 0.81 12.79 4.61
CA TYR A 86 1.35 12.86 5.96
C TYR A 86 1.55 11.45 6.54
N PRO A 87 2.44 11.28 7.52
CA PRO A 87 2.61 10.00 8.20
C PRO A 87 1.30 9.50 8.83
N LEU A 88 1.05 8.20 8.72
CA LEU A 88 -0.14 7.56 9.29
C LEU A 88 0.27 6.59 10.41
N PHE A 89 -0.37 6.74 11.57
CA PHE A 89 -0.25 5.74 12.63
C PHE A 89 -1.28 4.63 12.45
N VAL A 90 -0.79 3.39 12.41
CA VAL A 90 -1.58 2.16 12.34
C VAL A 90 -1.50 1.50 13.72
N PRO A 91 -2.62 1.43 14.47
CA PRO A 91 -2.64 0.86 15.81
C PRO A 91 -2.18 -0.60 15.86
N ALA A 92 -1.73 -1.05 17.03
CA ALA A 92 -1.42 -2.44 17.31
C ALA A 92 -2.59 -3.38 16.97
N GLY A 93 -2.28 -4.59 16.51
CA GLY A 93 -3.26 -5.59 16.09
C GLY A 93 -3.94 -5.29 14.76
N LYS A 94 -3.51 -4.26 14.03
CA LYS A 94 -3.94 -4.01 12.65
C LYS A 94 -2.85 -4.37 11.66
N GLY A 95 -3.26 -4.95 10.54
CA GLY A 95 -2.39 -5.24 9.41
C GLY A 95 -2.49 -4.17 8.32
N LEU A 96 -1.60 -4.30 7.35
CA LEU A 96 -1.59 -3.54 6.11
C LEU A 96 -1.59 -4.49 4.94
N TRP A 97 -2.49 -4.23 3.98
CA TRP A 97 -2.58 -5.01 2.75
C TRP A 97 -2.65 -4.10 1.55
N LEU A 98 -2.02 -4.54 0.48
CA LEU A 98 -2.10 -3.93 -0.84
C LEU A 98 -3.15 -4.68 -1.64
N GLY A 99 -4.19 -3.99 -2.11
CA GLY A 99 -5.10 -4.51 -3.11
C GLY A 99 -4.89 -3.83 -4.45
N THR A 100 -4.95 -4.60 -5.53
CA THR A 100 -4.89 -4.00 -6.88
C THR A 100 -5.82 -4.69 -7.86
N SER A 101 -6.42 -3.87 -8.71
CA SER A 101 -7.26 -4.29 -9.83
C SER A 101 -6.56 -4.14 -11.20
N VAL A 102 -5.25 -3.86 -11.20
CA VAL A 102 -4.44 -3.70 -12.42
C VAL A 102 -4.37 -5.03 -13.17
N PRO A 103 -4.81 -5.12 -14.44
CA PRO A 103 -4.72 -6.35 -15.22
C PRO A 103 -3.26 -6.78 -15.43
N ALA A 104 -2.98 -8.08 -15.28
CA ALA A 104 -1.63 -8.65 -15.45
C ALA A 104 -1.04 -8.45 -16.86
N SER A 105 -1.88 -8.22 -17.87
CA SER A 105 -1.48 -7.94 -19.25
C SER A 105 -1.02 -6.50 -19.50
N THR A 106 -1.10 -5.62 -18.50
CA THR A 106 -0.74 -4.21 -18.64
C THR A 106 0.77 -4.04 -18.78
N PRO A 107 1.28 -3.45 -19.88
CA PRO A 107 2.69 -3.13 -20.02
C PRO A 107 3.08 -2.09 -18.98
N ARG A 108 4.05 -2.41 -18.12
CA ARG A 108 4.42 -1.60 -16.93
C ARG A 108 3.23 -1.40 -15.98
N PRO A 109 2.83 -2.44 -15.22
CA PRO A 109 1.71 -2.35 -14.29
C PRO A 109 2.05 -1.42 -13.12
N ALA A 110 1.17 -1.33 -12.12
CA ALA A 110 1.36 -0.39 -11.03
C ALA A 110 2.53 -0.76 -10.10
N GLY A 111 3.00 0.25 -9.35
CA GLY A 111 3.99 0.09 -8.29
C GLY A 111 3.58 0.80 -7.01
N ILE A 112 4.11 0.31 -5.89
CA ILE A 112 4.01 0.98 -4.59
C ILE A 112 5.37 0.93 -3.88
N ALA A 113 5.71 2.02 -3.21
CA ALA A 113 6.81 2.07 -2.25
C ALA A 113 6.32 2.64 -0.92
N LEU A 114 6.64 1.99 0.19
CA LEU A 114 6.28 2.43 1.54
C LEU A 114 7.49 2.33 2.46
N THR A 115 7.65 3.30 3.36
CA THR A 115 8.51 3.16 4.55
C THR A 115 7.66 3.22 5.81
N TRP A 116 8.03 2.44 6.82
CA TRP A 116 7.39 2.46 8.13
C TRP A 116 8.39 2.24 9.26
N ASP A 117 7.95 2.45 10.49
CA ASP A 117 8.67 2.07 11.71
C ASP A 117 7.71 1.32 12.63
N PHE A 118 8.17 0.29 13.35
CA PHE A 118 7.44 -0.25 14.50
C PHE A 118 7.75 0.62 15.72
N LEU A 119 6.75 0.88 16.55
CA LEU A 119 6.98 1.45 17.87
C LEU A 119 7.55 0.33 18.76
N GLY A 120 8.83 0.42 19.14
CA GLY A 120 9.48 -0.50 20.09
C GLY A 120 9.48 0.07 21.49
#